data_AF-A0A3D8SCZ3-F1
#
_entry.id   AF-A0A3D8SCZ3-F1
#
_cell.length_a   1.000
_cell.length_b   1.000
_cell.length_c   1.000
_cell.angle_alpha   90.00
_cell.angle_beta   90.00
_cell.angle_gamma   90.00
#
_symmetry.space_group_name_H-M   'P 1'
#
loop_
_entity.id
_entity.type
_entity.pdbx_description
1 polymer ?
#
loop_
_entity_poly.entity_id
_entity_poly.type
_entity_poly.pdbx_seq_one_letter_code
_entity_poly.pdbx_strand_id
1 'polypeptide(L)'
;MAPSTSTHFQDPQLPTYTLTLYIAFGLLVDPAQQRHWTFIIQHPESHRCTFYHTTGGPTTYKTSIERNQTLSDPRLSEVTRIGTVSATMRGRVTGILFTVRPQRCHTFILEVLAGLERERVIAVGWAAYFASCSDAGVSVLQQVRAERRVELGVRHLPHGVSRRVVDSLVEIARGLEKDDLSELDYCRCFF
;
A
#
# COMPACT_ATOMS: atom_id res chain seq x y z
N MET A 1 60.00 -9.23 26.43
CA MET A 1 58.79 -10.02 26.09
C MET A 1 57.60 -9.13 26.35
N ALA A 2 56.89 -8.71 25.31
CA ALA A 2 55.70 -7.85 25.44
C ALA A 2 54.46 -8.72 25.76
N PRO A 3 53.58 -8.31 26.67
CA PRO A 3 52.38 -9.07 27.01
C PRO A 3 51.40 -9.05 25.85
N SER A 4 50.97 -10.24 25.44
CA SER A 4 49.96 -10.47 24.42
C SER A 4 48.59 -10.04 24.96
N THR A 5 48.09 -8.89 24.49
CA THR A 5 46.72 -8.44 24.76
C THR A 5 45.75 -9.33 23.97
N SER A 6 45.17 -10.31 24.66
CA SER A 6 44.04 -11.09 24.14
C SER A 6 42.78 -10.22 24.20
N THR A 7 42.41 -9.65 23.05
CA THR A 7 41.16 -8.91 22.91
C THR A 7 40.02 -9.91 22.85
N HIS A 8 39.34 -10.12 23.98
CA HIS A 8 38.14 -10.95 24.04
C HIS A 8 37.02 -10.22 23.28
N PHE A 9 36.76 -10.63 22.04
CA PHE A 9 35.56 -10.21 21.32
C PHE A 9 34.36 -10.84 22.04
N GLN A 10 33.58 -10.01 22.73
CA GLN A 10 32.25 -10.44 23.19
C GLN A 10 31.36 -10.55 21.96
N ASP A 11 30.77 -11.72 21.76
CA ASP A 11 29.77 -11.92 20.72
C ASP A 11 28.60 -10.94 20.93
N PRO A 12 28.17 -10.21 19.88
CA PRO A 12 27.05 -9.29 19.99
C PRO A 12 25.79 -10.06 20.36
N GLN A 13 25.24 -9.76 21.55
CA GLN A 13 23.96 -10.30 22.00
C GLN A 13 22.87 -9.93 20.99
N LEU A 14 22.23 -10.94 20.39
CA LEU A 14 21.13 -10.72 19.45
C LEU A 14 19.93 -10.09 20.18
N PRO A 15 19.23 -9.14 19.54
CA PRO A 15 18.04 -8.55 20.13
C PRO A 15 16.95 -9.62 20.34
N THR A 16 16.43 -9.71 21.55
CA THR A 16 15.44 -10.72 21.99
C THR A 16 13.99 -10.27 21.86
N TYR A 17 13.75 -9.02 21.45
CA TYR A 17 12.40 -8.47 21.32
C TYR A 17 11.73 -8.88 20.00
N THR A 18 10.42 -8.68 19.91
CA THR A 18 9.61 -8.99 18.73
C THR A 18 8.98 -7.74 18.13
N LEU A 19 9.02 -7.59 16.81
CA LEU A 19 8.36 -6.51 16.09
C LEU A 19 6.93 -6.91 15.75
N THR A 20 5.98 -5.99 15.91
CA THR A 20 4.60 -6.20 15.45
C THR A 20 4.40 -5.53 14.10
N LEU A 21 3.77 -6.25 13.18
CA LEU A 21 3.51 -5.83 11.82
C LEU A 21 2.02 -5.53 11.65
N TYR A 22 1.70 -4.41 11.00
CA TYR A 22 0.32 -4.01 10.72
C TYR A 22 0.17 -3.56 9.27
N ILE A 23 -1.07 -3.66 8.78
CA ILE A 23 -1.57 -2.88 7.66
C ILE A 23 -2.52 -1.84 8.22
N ALA A 24 -2.40 -0.60 7.77
CA ALA A 24 -3.34 0.46 8.10
C ALA A 24 -3.90 1.11 6.84
N PHE A 25 -5.10 1.66 7.00
CA PHE A 25 -5.80 2.39 5.97
C PHE A 25 -5.93 3.85 6.37
N GLY A 26 -5.68 4.75 5.41
CA GLY A 26 -5.88 6.18 5.58
C GLY A 26 -7.36 6.52 5.76
N LEU A 27 -7.62 7.63 6.45
CA LEU A 27 -8.94 8.24 6.50
C LEU A 27 -9.35 8.68 5.09
N LEU A 28 -10.58 8.34 4.70
CA LEU A 28 -11.11 8.74 3.42
C LEU A 28 -11.75 10.13 3.54
N VAL A 29 -11.12 11.13 2.94
CA VAL A 29 -11.64 12.51 2.93
C VAL A 29 -12.64 12.70 1.79
N ASP A 30 -12.39 12.06 0.65
CA ASP A 30 -13.24 12.09 -0.54
C ASP A 30 -13.68 10.66 -0.90
N PRO A 31 -14.99 10.36 -0.92
CA PRO A 31 -15.50 9.03 -1.27
C PRO A 31 -15.16 8.60 -2.72
N ALA A 32 -14.80 9.54 -3.60
CA ALA A 32 -14.33 9.24 -4.95
C ALA A 32 -12.89 8.69 -4.98
N GLN A 33 -12.15 8.79 -3.87
CA GLN A 33 -10.77 8.32 -3.79
C GLN A 33 -10.68 6.92 -3.18
N GLN A 34 -9.59 6.23 -3.49
CA GLN A 34 -9.25 5.01 -2.78
C GLN A 34 -8.60 5.34 -1.44
N ARG A 35 -8.87 4.56 -0.39
CA ARG A 35 -8.12 4.65 0.86
C ARG A 35 -6.64 4.41 0.60
N HIS A 36 -5.79 5.15 1.28
CA HIS A 36 -4.34 4.94 1.24
C HIS A 36 -3.93 3.75 2.10
N TRP A 37 -3.05 2.89 1.61
CA TRP A 37 -2.60 1.72 2.35
C TRP A 37 -1.18 1.93 2.86
N THR A 38 -0.95 1.57 4.12
CA THR A 38 0.33 1.75 4.81
C THR A 38 0.72 0.46 5.51
N PHE A 39 1.98 0.03 5.31
CA PHE A 39 2.59 -1.04 6.09
C PHE A 39 3.29 -0.43 7.32
N ILE A 40 3.10 -1.02 8.50
CA ILE A 40 3.63 -0.47 9.75
C ILE A 40 4.46 -1.51 10.48
N ILE A 41 5.62 -1.08 10.97
CA ILE A 41 6.45 -1.85 11.91
C ILE A 41 6.48 -1.11 13.25
N GLN A 42 6.10 -1.81 14.31
CA GLN A 42 6.12 -1.28 15.68
C GLN A 42 7.09 -2.08 16.56
N HIS A 43 7.87 -1.36 17.37
CA HIS A 43 8.66 -1.95 18.46
C HIS A 43 7.75 -2.27 19.66
N PRO A 44 7.90 -3.41 20.34
CA PRO A 44 6.92 -3.87 21.33
C PRO A 44 6.88 -2.96 22.57
N GLU A 45 8.01 -2.34 22.89
CA GLU A 45 8.14 -1.41 24.03
C GLU A 45 7.94 0.05 23.62
N SER A 46 7.54 0.32 22.37
CA SER A 46 7.35 1.68 21.89
C SER A 46 5.94 1.92 21.39
N HIS A 47 5.37 3.04 21.81
CA HIS A 47 4.18 3.60 21.16
C HIS A 47 4.50 4.19 19.78
N ARG A 48 5.79 4.29 19.43
CA ARG A 48 6.26 4.78 18.13
C ARG A 48 6.43 3.63 17.14
N CYS A 49 6.13 3.92 15.89
CA CYS A 49 6.22 3.00 14.78
C CYS A 49 6.78 3.69 13.53
N THR A 50 7.08 2.88 12.52
CA THR A 50 7.54 3.34 11.21
C THR A 50 6.51 2.96 10.17
N PHE A 51 6.05 3.95 9.40
CA PHE A 51 5.14 3.76 8.28
C PHE A 51 5.96 3.58 7.00
N TYR A 52 5.56 2.62 6.18
CA TYR A 52 6.06 2.37 4.85
C TYR A 52 4.88 2.39 3.88
N HIS A 53 4.96 3.25 2.89
CA HIS A 53 3.90 3.40 1.89
C HIS A 53 4.48 3.98 0.62
N THR A 54 3.66 4.12 -0.41
CA THR A 54 4.05 4.87 -1.61
C THR A 54 3.51 6.29 -1.56
N THR A 55 4.20 7.22 -2.20
CA THR A 55 3.73 8.59 -2.46
C THR A 55 3.95 8.91 -3.93
N GLY A 56 3.39 10.04 -4.37
CA GLY A 56 3.47 10.50 -5.75
C GLY A 56 2.22 10.14 -6.55
N GLY A 57 2.37 10.04 -7.86
CA GLY A 57 1.26 9.93 -8.81
C GLY A 57 1.58 8.99 -9.97
N PRO A 58 0.66 8.88 -10.95
CA PRO A 58 0.75 7.92 -12.05
C PRO A 58 2.05 8.01 -12.86
N THR A 59 2.66 9.19 -12.90
CA THR A 59 3.93 9.44 -13.59
C THR A 59 5.14 9.04 -12.76
N THR A 60 5.08 9.14 -11.44
CA THR A 60 6.21 8.83 -10.56
C THR A 60 5.74 8.45 -9.17
N TYR A 61 5.90 7.17 -8.84
CA TYR A 61 5.73 6.65 -7.49
C TYR A 61 7.08 6.54 -6.78
N LYS A 62 7.09 6.75 -5.47
CA LYS A 62 8.26 6.56 -4.60
C LYS A 62 7.85 5.85 -3.32
N THR A 63 8.72 4.99 -2.79
CA THR A 63 8.55 4.45 -1.44
C THR A 63 8.90 5.54 -0.43
N SER A 64 7.96 5.85 0.46
CA SER A 64 8.10 6.78 1.58
C SER A 64 8.24 6.03 2.89
N ILE A 65 9.01 6.61 3.81
CA ILE A 65 9.25 6.09 5.15
C ILE A 65 9.03 7.20 6.15
N GLU A 66 7.98 7.11 6.95
CA GLU A 66 7.71 8.04 8.05
C GLU A 66 8.07 7.38 9.37
N ARG A 67 9.06 7.93 10.08
CA ARG A 67 9.49 7.43 11.39
C ARG A 67 8.77 8.18 12.51
N ASN A 68 8.78 7.60 13.71
CA ASN A 68 8.23 8.21 14.93
C ASN A 68 6.71 8.46 14.88
N GLN A 69 5.99 7.72 14.03
CA GLN A 69 4.53 7.77 13.93
C GLN A 69 3.87 6.98 15.07
N THR A 70 2.56 7.08 15.21
CA THR A 70 1.78 6.35 16.23
C THR A 70 0.63 5.59 15.59
N LEU A 71 0.21 4.46 16.15
CA LEU A 71 -0.97 3.74 15.66
C LEU A 71 -2.28 4.53 15.87
N SER A 72 -2.28 5.52 16.76
CA SER A 72 -3.37 6.47 16.98
C SER A 72 -3.27 7.73 16.11
N ASP A 73 -2.51 7.68 15.01
CA ASP A 73 -2.41 8.81 14.08
C ASP A 73 -3.80 9.12 13.49
N PRO A 74 -4.30 10.37 13.58
CA PRO A 74 -5.65 10.74 13.14
C PRO A 74 -5.85 10.58 11.63
N ARG A 75 -4.76 10.41 10.86
CA ARG A 75 -4.80 10.14 9.42
C ARG A 75 -5.19 8.68 9.13
N LEU A 76 -5.26 7.80 10.13
CA LEU A 76 -5.64 6.39 9.97
C LEU A 76 -7.12 6.17 10.32
N SER A 77 -7.82 5.40 9.49
CA SER A 77 -9.19 4.95 9.74
C SER A 77 -9.26 3.54 10.35
N GLU A 78 -8.32 2.67 10.00
CA GLU A 78 -8.30 1.28 10.43
C GLU A 78 -6.86 0.77 10.50
N VAL A 79 -6.57 -0.07 11.50
CA VAL A 79 -5.27 -0.70 11.70
C VAL A 79 -5.48 -2.18 12.01
N THR A 80 -4.94 -3.06 11.18
CA THR A 80 -5.04 -4.51 11.32
C THR A 80 -3.65 -5.11 11.55
N ARG A 81 -3.49 -5.82 12.66
CA ARG A 81 -2.27 -6.59 12.96
C ARG A 81 -2.21 -7.82 12.07
N ILE A 82 -1.11 -7.99 11.34
CA ILE A 82 -0.91 -9.13 10.43
C ILE A 82 0.07 -10.18 10.97
N GLY A 83 0.85 -9.82 12.00
CA GLY A 83 1.77 -10.77 12.62
C GLY A 83 2.77 -10.13 13.56
N THR A 84 3.67 -10.98 14.06
CA THR A 84 4.78 -10.61 14.91
C THR A 84 6.01 -11.39 14.48
N VAL A 85 7.17 -10.74 14.43
CA VAL A 85 8.44 -11.33 13.98
C VAL A 85 9.55 -11.02 14.98
N SER A 86 10.61 -11.83 15.02
CA SER A 86 11.78 -11.49 15.84
C SER A 86 12.44 -10.19 15.33
N ALA A 87 13.12 -9.47 16.23
CA ALA A 87 13.93 -8.31 15.85
C ALA A 87 14.98 -8.63 14.77
N THR A 88 15.52 -9.86 14.80
CA THR A 88 16.48 -10.37 13.80
C THR A 88 15.89 -10.44 12.39
N MET A 89 14.56 -10.51 12.25
CA MET A 89 13.86 -10.51 10.97
C MET A 89 13.57 -9.12 10.39
N ARG A 90 13.90 -8.04 11.13
CA ARG A 90 13.70 -6.66 10.66
C ARG A 90 14.32 -6.44 9.28
N GLY A 91 15.58 -6.85 9.10
CA GLY A 91 16.30 -6.68 7.84
C GLY A 91 15.62 -7.37 6.66
N ARG A 92 15.03 -8.56 6.88
CA ARG A 92 14.30 -9.31 5.86
C ARG A 92 12.98 -8.63 5.49
N VAL A 93 12.21 -8.19 6.49
CA VAL A 93 10.96 -7.43 6.28
C VAL A 93 11.25 -6.15 5.47
N THR A 94 12.24 -5.36 5.88
CA THR A 94 12.61 -4.14 5.16
C THR A 94 13.20 -4.43 3.79
N GLY A 95 13.96 -5.51 3.63
CA GLY A 95 14.48 -5.94 2.34
C GLY A 95 13.36 -6.17 1.34
N ILE A 96 12.33 -6.91 1.74
CA ILE A 96 11.14 -7.16 0.89
C ILE A 96 10.46 -5.84 0.52
N LEU A 97 10.22 -4.96 1.49
CA LEU A 97 9.63 -3.62 1.26
C LEU A 97 10.38 -2.81 0.20
N PHE A 98 11.72 -2.90 0.15
CA PHE A 98 12.54 -2.18 -0.82
C PHE A 98 12.73 -2.90 -2.16
N THR A 99 12.48 -4.20 -2.22
CA THR A 99 12.49 -4.94 -3.50
C THR A 99 11.22 -4.73 -4.32
N VAL A 100 10.10 -4.43 -3.66
CA VAL A 100 8.83 -4.14 -4.35
C VAL A 100 8.93 -2.77 -5.03
N ARG A 101 8.62 -2.73 -6.32
CA ARG A 101 8.65 -1.50 -7.11
C ARG A 101 7.61 -0.50 -6.57
N PRO A 102 7.95 0.78 -6.35
CA PRO A 102 6.97 1.80 -6.01
C PRO A 102 5.88 1.91 -7.08
N GLN A 103 4.62 1.83 -6.65
CA GLN A 103 3.42 1.89 -7.49
C GLN A 103 2.21 2.37 -6.69
N ARG A 104 0.99 2.14 -7.18
CA ARG A 104 -0.25 2.41 -6.42
C ARG A 104 -0.19 1.72 -5.05
N CYS A 105 -0.59 2.43 -3.99
CA CYS A 105 -0.34 1.99 -2.61
C CYS A 105 -0.94 0.62 -2.29
N HIS A 106 -2.17 0.34 -2.70
CA HIS A 106 -2.77 -0.99 -2.50
C HIS A 106 -1.97 -2.09 -3.21
N THR A 107 -1.59 -1.89 -4.49
CA THR A 107 -0.80 -2.88 -5.25
C THR A 107 0.58 -3.09 -4.64
N PHE A 108 1.24 -2.01 -4.22
CA PHE A 108 2.51 -2.06 -3.50
C PHE A 108 2.38 -2.92 -2.23
N ILE A 109 1.36 -2.67 -1.40
CA ILE A 109 1.16 -3.40 -0.15
C ILE A 109 0.81 -4.87 -0.42
N LEU A 110 -0.02 -5.17 -1.42
CA LEU A 110 -0.35 -6.56 -1.79
C LEU A 110 0.90 -7.33 -2.25
N GLU A 111 1.78 -6.70 -3.04
CA GLU A 111 3.06 -7.32 -3.44
C GLU A 111 4.01 -7.52 -2.25
N VAL A 112 4.06 -6.57 -1.32
CA VAL A 112 4.83 -6.72 -0.06
C VAL A 112 4.30 -7.90 0.75
N LEU A 113 2.99 -8.02 0.93
CA LEU A 113 2.37 -9.13 1.64
C LEU A 113 2.70 -10.46 0.97
N ALA A 114 2.54 -10.55 -0.36
CA ALA A 114 2.88 -11.75 -1.12
C ALA A 114 4.38 -12.11 -0.98
N GLY A 115 5.27 -11.12 -0.92
CA GLY A 115 6.69 -11.30 -0.64
C GLY A 115 6.95 -11.86 0.77
N LEU A 116 6.31 -11.29 1.79
CA LEU A 116 6.44 -11.74 3.18
C LEU A 116 5.90 -13.16 3.37
N GLU A 117 4.79 -13.51 2.72
CA GLU A 117 4.21 -14.86 2.75
C GLU A 117 5.12 -15.89 2.08
N ARG A 118 5.66 -15.58 0.89
CA ARG A 118 6.59 -16.44 0.16
C ARG A 118 7.84 -16.76 0.98
N GLU A 119 8.33 -15.77 1.70
CA GLU A 119 9.51 -15.86 2.57
C GLU A 119 9.17 -16.43 3.96
N ARG A 120 7.90 -16.78 4.22
CA ARG A 120 7.37 -17.28 5.51
C ARG A 120 7.66 -16.35 6.69
N VAL A 121 7.70 -15.05 6.43
CA VAL A 121 7.85 -14.01 7.46
C VAL A 121 6.51 -13.76 8.17
N ILE A 122 5.40 -13.95 7.45
CA ILE A 122 4.04 -13.93 7.98
C ILE A 122 3.28 -15.18 7.52
N ALA A 123 2.11 -15.44 8.13
CA ALA A 123 1.22 -16.51 7.69
C ALA A 123 0.66 -16.25 6.28
N VAL A 124 0.43 -17.32 5.53
CA VAL A 124 -0.13 -17.24 4.17
C VAL A 124 -1.60 -16.83 4.21
N GLY A 125 -2.04 -16.01 3.25
CA GLY A 125 -3.45 -15.66 3.04
C GLY A 125 -3.81 -14.19 3.31
N TRP A 126 -2.90 -13.40 3.88
CA TRP A 126 -3.10 -11.96 4.08
C TRP A 126 -3.22 -11.19 2.77
N ALA A 127 -2.38 -11.51 1.77
CA ALA A 127 -2.46 -10.88 0.46
C ALA A 127 -3.82 -11.11 -0.19
N ALA A 128 -4.33 -12.36 -0.14
CA ALA A 128 -5.64 -12.71 -0.68
C ALA A 128 -6.78 -12.05 0.09
N TYR A 129 -6.71 -12.06 1.43
CA TYR A 129 -7.68 -11.38 2.30
C TYR A 129 -7.81 -9.90 1.94
N PHE A 130 -6.69 -9.17 1.91
CA PHE A 130 -6.73 -7.74 1.60
C PHE A 130 -7.12 -7.45 0.16
N ALA A 131 -6.73 -8.29 -0.81
CA ALA A 131 -7.18 -8.16 -2.19
C ALA A 131 -8.72 -8.20 -2.30
N SER A 132 -9.37 -9.10 -1.57
CA SER A 132 -10.84 -9.17 -1.53
C SER A 132 -11.49 -7.92 -0.93
N CYS A 133 -10.82 -7.28 0.04
CA CYS A 133 -11.28 -6.03 0.65
C CYS A 133 -11.13 -4.83 -0.30
N SER A 134 -10.10 -4.80 -1.15
CA SER A 134 -9.96 -3.74 -2.17
C SER A 134 -11.10 -3.77 -3.18
N ASP A 135 -11.57 -4.95 -3.58
CA ASP A 135 -12.63 -5.09 -4.57
C ASP A 135 -14.01 -4.65 -4.03
N ALA A 136 -14.24 -4.78 -2.72
CA ALA A 136 -15.45 -4.28 -2.07
C ALA A 136 -15.53 -2.73 -2.07
N GLY A 137 -14.41 -2.02 -2.00
CA GLY A 137 -14.36 -0.56 -2.18
C GLY A 137 -14.49 -0.12 -3.63
N VAL A 138 -13.98 -0.95 -4.56
CA VAL A 138 -14.17 -0.77 -6.01
C VAL A 138 -15.65 -0.90 -6.39
N SER A 139 -16.46 -1.69 -5.67
CA SER A 139 -17.91 -1.79 -5.89
C SER A 139 -18.65 -0.45 -5.72
N VAL A 140 -18.32 0.34 -4.69
CA VAL A 140 -18.95 1.66 -4.48
C VAL A 140 -18.51 2.66 -5.54
N LEU A 141 -17.22 2.69 -5.89
CA LEU A 141 -16.72 3.53 -7.00
C LEU A 141 -17.28 3.08 -8.35
N GLN A 142 -17.43 1.78 -8.58
CA GLN A 142 -18.09 1.23 -9.77
C GLN A 142 -19.57 1.60 -9.81
N GLN A 143 -20.24 1.62 -8.66
CA GLN A 143 -21.64 2.03 -8.54
C GLN A 143 -21.80 3.53 -8.78
N VAL A 144 -20.97 4.39 -8.16
CA VAL A 144 -20.93 5.83 -8.43
C VAL A 144 -20.55 6.12 -9.89
N ARG A 145 -19.63 5.34 -10.47
CA ARG A 145 -19.27 5.42 -11.91
C ARG A 145 -20.40 4.94 -12.81
N ALA A 146 -21.15 3.92 -12.41
CA ALA A 146 -22.31 3.44 -13.14
C ALA A 146 -23.44 4.47 -13.10
N GLU A 147 -23.69 5.07 -11.95
CA GLU A 147 -24.67 6.15 -11.75
C GLU A 147 -24.29 7.40 -12.57
N ARG A 148 -23.03 7.85 -12.51
CA ARG A 148 -22.52 8.94 -13.37
C ARG A 148 -22.51 8.58 -14.86
N ARG A 149 -22.24 7.33 -15.24
CA ARG A 149 -22.32 6.87 -16.64
C ARG A 149 -23.75 6.85 -17.15
N VAL A 150 -24.72 6.53 -16.29
CA VAL A 150 -26.16 6.63 -16.62
C VAL A 150 -26.57 8.09 -16.78
N GLU A 151 -26.07 8.98 -15.91
CA GLU A 151 -26.27 10.43 -16.00
C GLU A 151 -25.66 11.03 -17.28
N LEU A 152 -24.51 10.51 -17.73
CA LEU A 152 -23.83 10.88 -18.98
C LEU A 152 -24.26 10.04 -20.20
N GLY A 153 -25.27 9.17 -20.08
CA GLY A 153 -25.86 8.42 -21.20
C GLY A 153 -25.04 7.26 -21.79
N VAL A 154 -24.01 6.78 -21.11
CA VAL A 154 -23.11 5.71 -21.61
C VAL A 154 -23.68 4.32 -21.27
N ARG A 155 -24.44 3.71 -22.20
CA ARG A 155 -24.94 2.32 -22.07
C ARG A 155 -23.89 1.29 -22.54
N HIS A 156 -23.88 0.15 -21.85
CA HIS A 156 -23.03 -1.04 -22.09
C HIS A 156 -22.91 -1.46 -23.56
N LEU A 157 -21.71 -1.83 -23.99
CA LEU A 157 -21.43 -2.44 -25.29
C LEU A 157 -20.95 -3.89 -25.12
N PRO A 158 -21.73 -4.91 -25.52
CA PRO A 158 -21.24 -6.25 -25.75
C PRO A 158 -20.74 -6.44 -27.20
N HIS A 159 -20.12 -7.60 -27.42
CA HIS A 159 -19.15 -7.92 -28.46
C HIS A 159 -19.48 -7.55 -29.92
N GLY A 160 -18.44 -7.10 -30.62
CA GLY A 160 -18.50 -6.55 -31.97
C GLY A 160 -18.26 -5.03 -31.99
N VAL A 161 -17.23 -4.56 -31.26
CA VAL A 161 -16.96 -3.12 -31.10
C VAL A 161 -16.69 -2.49 -32.45
N SER A 162 -17.70 -1.80 -32.98
CA SER A 162 -17.61 -1.03 -34.21
C SER A 162 -16.51 0.02 -34.09
N ARG A 163 -15.78 0.29 -35.18
CA ARG A 163 -14.75 1.34 -35.23
C ARG A 163 -15.26 2.69 -34.72
N ARG A 164 -16.54 2.99 -34.94
CA ARG A 164 -17.21 4.20 -34.42
C ARG A 164 -17.26 4.24 -32.89
N VAL A 165 -17.41 3.08 -32.23
CA VAL A 165 -17.38 2.99 -30.77
C VAL A 165 -15.97 3.19 -30.25
N VAL A 166 -14.95 2.65 -30.93
CA VAL A 166 -13.54 2.93 -30.61
C VAL A 166 -13.25 4.42 -30.77
N ASP A 167 -13.68 5.03 -31.88
CA ASP A 167 -13.48 6.45 -32.15
C ASP A 167 -14.23 7.31 -31.13
N SER A 168 -15.45 6.93 -30.72
CA SER A 168 -16.17 7.60 -29.63
C SER A 168 -15.48 7.42 -28.27
N LEU A 169 -14.92 6.26 -27.97
CA LEU A 169 -14.15 6.06 -26.73
C LEU A 169 -12.84 6.86 -26.74
N VAL A 170 -12.20 7.01 -27.90
CA VAL A 170 -11.00 7.85 -28.08
C VAL A 170 -11.35 9.33 -27.96
N GLU A 171 -12.45 9.79 -28.55
CA GLU A 171 -12.91 11.18 -28.39
C GLU A 171 -13.38 11.47 -26.97
N ILE A 172 -14.03 10.51 -26.31
CA ILE A 172 -14.31 10.61 -24.87
C ILE A 172 -12.98 10.69 -24.12
N ALA A 173 -12.03 9.77 -24.32
CA ALA A 173 -10.72 9.82 -23.64
C ALA A 173 -9.97 11.14 -23.86
N ARG A 174 -10.03 11.72 -25.07
CA ARG A 174 -9.46 13.04 -25.38
C ARG A 174 -10.23 14.19 -24.75
N GLY A 175 -11.55 14.07 -24.60
CA GLY A 175 -12.39 14.99 -23.84
C GLY A 175 -12.08 14.93 -22.35
N LEU A 176 -11.87 13.73 -21.80
CA LEU A 176 -11.47 13.49 -20.42
C LEU A 176 -10.04 14.01 -20.13
N GLU A 177 -9.13 13.99 -21.12
CA GLU A 177 -7.84 14.70 -21.06
C GLU A 177 -7.99 16.23 -21.05
N LYS A 178 -9.02 16.76 -21.71
CA LYS A 178 -9.33 18.21 -21.77
C LYS A 178 -10.00 18.73 -20.50
N ASP A 179 -10.79 17.88 -19.83
CA ASP A 179 -11.50 18.20 -18.58
C ASP A 179 -10.64 17.98 -17.31
N ASP A 180 -9.32 17.81 -17.47
CA ASP A 180 -8.36 17.58 -16.39
C ASP A 180 -8.77 16.45 -15.42
N LEU A 181 -9.27 15.33 -15.96
CA LEU A 181 -9.62 14.15 -15.16
C LEU A 181 -8.40 13.35 -14.68
N SER A 182 -7.22 13.97 -14.72
CA SER A 182 -6.04 13.58 -13.94
C SER A 182 -6.32 13.52 -12.43
N GLU A 183 -7.48 14.04 -11.99
CA GLU A 183 -7.91 14.03 -10.60
C GLU A 183 -8.65 12.75 -10.15
N LEU A 184 -9.25 11.98 -11.07
CA LEU A 184 -10.28 10.98 -10.73
C LEU A 184 -9.81 9.55 -10.39
N ASP A 185 -8.52 9.25 -10.48
CA ASP A 185 -8.04 7.86 -10.45
C ASP A 185 -6.92 7.56 -9.45
N TYR A 186 -6.57 8.51 -8.59
CA TYR A 186 -5.35 8.41 -7.80
C TYR A 186 -5.59 8.64 -6.32
N CYS A 187 -4.90 7.83 -5.52
CA CYS A 187 -4.74 8.08 -4.10
C CYS A 187 -3.93 9.38 -3.96
N ARG A 188 -4.62 10.54 -3.82
CA ARG A 188 -4.00 11.84 -3.51
C ARG A 188 -3.65 11.98 -2.04
N CYS A 189 -3.93 10.95 -1.25
CA CYS A 189 -3.82 10.94 0.19
C CYS A 189 -2.35 11.00 0.62
N PHE A 190 -1.81 12.21 0.73
CA PHE A 190 -0.97 12.69 1.83
C PHE A 190 -0.55 14.17 1.63
N PHE A 191 -1.39 15.03 1.04
CA PHE A 191 -1.30 16.49 1.17
C PHE A 191 -2.69 17.13 1.07
#